data_AF-A0A7Y6YGK7-F1
#
_entry.id   AF-A0A7Y6YGK7-F1
#
_cell.length_a   1.000
_cell.length_b   1.000
_cell.length_c   1.000
_cell.angle_alpha   90.00
_cell.angle_beta   90.00
_cell.angle_gamma   90.00
#
_symmetry.space_group_name_H-M   'P 1'
#
loop_
_entity.id
_entity.type
_entity.pdbx_description
1 polymer ?
#
loop_
_entity_poly.entity_id
_entity_poly.type
_entity_poly.pdbx_seq_one_letter_code
_entity_poly.pdbx_strand_id
1 'polypeptide(L)'
;MRTFISVQRMPSWMLLLLFVSAVVPILIIFGVGYNEYTLYRETGEISPELEEMLQALVIILITYISIYFVLFLPPLKVRINHEGIHYFCFPYLRKGKSISWQEIKNVEIVHVNPLGDFGGWGYRATWKGNKGYILKSGPAIKIERKASDKTMTLTINQAEQAQRVLNHYLQKQEAQ
;
A
#
# COMPACT_ATOMS: atom_id res chain seq x y z
N MET A 1 13.04 25.49 -10.89
CA MET A 1 12.98 25.00 -9.48
C MET A 1 13.13 23.49 -9.48
N ARG A 2 13.98 22.90 -8.64
CA ARG A 2 14.17 21.43 -8.60
C ARG A 2 12.99 20.80 -7.85
N THR A 3 12.24 19.91 -8.49
CA THR A 3 11.14 19.16 -7.88
C THR A 3 11.45 17.68 -7.99
N PHE A 4 11.26 16.92 -6.91
CA PHE A 4 11.36 15.47 -6.91
C PHE A 4 9.95 14.87 -6.89
N ILE A 5 9.72 13.81 -7.67
CA ILE A 5 8.46 13.07 -7.71
C ILE A 5 8.79 11.58 -7.67
N SER A 6 8.28 10.90 -6.66
CA SER A 6 8.32 9.44 -6.54
C SER A 6 6.91 8.88 -6.67
N VAL A 7 6.76 7.79 -7.42
CA VAL A 7 5.52 7.02 -7.49
C VAL A 7 5.85 5.56 -7.22
N GLN A 8 5.23 5.01 -6.18
CA GLN A 8 5.39 3.61 -5.79
C GLN A 8 4.05 2.89 -5.73
N ARG A 9 4.10 1.57 -5.93
CA ARG A 9 2.99 0.64 -5.76
C ARG A 9 3.46 -0.52 -4.91
N MET A 10 2.49 -1.27 -4.36
CA MET A 10 2.77 -2.54 -3.69
C MET A 10 3.57 -3.49 -4.60
N PRO A 11 4.39 -4.38 -4.01
CA PRO A 11 5.23 -5.28 -4.77
C PRO A 11 4.39 -6.40 -5.40
N SER A 12 4.67 -6.73 -6.66
CA SER A 12 3.86 -7.66 -7.44
C SER A 12 3.81 -9.08 -6.87
N TRP A 13 4.82 -9.51 -6.11
CA TRP A 13 4.83 -10.85 -5.51
C TRP A 13 3.71 -11.03 -4.46
N MET A 14 3.19 -9.95 -3.86
CA MET A 14 2.04 -10.04 -2.97
C MET A 14 0.76 -10.44 -3.72
N LEU A 15 0.70 -10.25 -5.05
CA LEU A 15 -0.40 -10.78 -5.86
C LEU A 15 -0.39 -12.30 -5.84
N LEU A 16 0.79 -12.94 -5.83
CA LEU A 16 0.90 -14.39 -5.73
C LEU A 16 0.25 -14.90 -4.43
N LEU A 17 0.47 -14.21 -3.30
CA LEU A 17 -0.19 -14.56 -2.04
C LEU A 17 -1.71 -14.43 -2.13
N LEU A 18 -2.21 -13.38 -2.78
CA LEU A 18 -3.64 -13.19 -2.99
C LEU A 18 -4.22 -14.33 -3.85
N PHE A 19 -3.56 -14.67 -4.96
CA PHE A 19 -3.96 -15.77 -5.84
C PHE A 19 -3.94 -17.12 -5.11
N VAL A 20 -2.86 -17.45 -4.41
CA VAL A 20 -2.74 -18.72 -3.68
C VAL A 20 -3.81 -18.83 -2.59
N SER A 21 -4.10 -17.74 -1.87
CA SER A 21 -5.17 -17.76 -0.86
C SER A 21 -6.57 -17.90 -1.46
N ALA A 22 -6.79 -17.43 -2.69
CA ALA A 22 -8.06 -17.59 -3.42
C ALA A 22 -8.30 -19.04 -3.90
N VAL A 23 -7.24 -19.81 -4.14
CA VAL A 23 -7.38 -21.19 -4.62
C VAL A 23 -8.06 -22.08 -3.58
N VAL A 24 -7.73 -21.93 -2.29
CA VAL A 24 -8.27 -22.78 -1.22
C VAL A 24 -9.81 -22.75 -1.13
N PRO A 25 -10.48 -21.58 -0.98
CA PRO A 25 -11.94 -21.55 -0.91
C PRO A 25 -12.60 -22.02 -2.22
N ILE A 26 -11.97 -21.77 -3.37
CA ILE A 26 -12.46 -22.28 -4.66
C ILE A 26 -12.44 -23.82 -4.66
N LEU A 27 -11.32 -24.44 -4.24
CA LEU A 27 -11.21 -25.90 -4.16
C LEU A 27 -12.23 -26.50 -3.18
N ILE A 28 -12.49 -25.84 -2.05
CA ILE A 28 -13.51 -26.28 -1.09
C ILE A 28 -14.90 -26.27 -1.74
N ILE A 29 -15.25 -25.18 -2.43
CA ILE A 29 -16.56 -25.06 -3.09
C ILE A 29 -16.74 -26.13 -4.16
N PHE A 30 -15.73 -26.32 -5.02
CA PHE A 30 -15.76 -27.37 -6.03
C PHE A 30 -15.78 -28.78 -5.43
N GLY A 31 -15.12 -29.00 -4.29
CA GLY A 31 -15.13 -30.28 -3.59
C GLY A 31 -16.49 -30.60 -2.98
N VAL A 32 -17.15 -29.61 -2.38
CA VAL A 32 -18.48 -29.77 -1.77
C VAL A 32 -19.55 -29.94 -2.83
N GLY A 33 -19.56 -29.11 -3.88
CA GLY A 33 -20.59 -29.12 -4.93
C GLY A 33 -20.32 -30.06 -6.11
N TYR A 34 -19.35 -30.97 -5.99
CA TYR A 34 -18.98 -31.87 -7.09
C TYR A 34 -20.13 -32.83 -7.47
N ASN A 35 -20.82 -33.37 -6.48
CA ASN A 35 -21.89 -34.35 -6.69
C ASN A 35 -23.12 -33.69 -7.35
N GLU A 36 -23.47 -32.50 -6.89
CA GLU A 36 -24.56 -31.67 -7.38
C GLU A 36 -24.28 -31.21 -8.81
N TYR A 37 -23.03 -30.86 -9.11
CA TYR A 37 -22.60 -30.58 -10.48
C TYR A 37 -22.72 -31.80 -11.40
N THR A 38 -22.37 -33.01 -10.93
CA THR A 38 -22.57 -34.23 -11.72
C THR A 38 -24.05 -34.54 -11.95
N LEU A 39 -24.90 -34.29 -10.95
CA LEU A 39 -26.35 -34.46 -11.06
C LEU A 39 -26.94 -33.49 -12.10
N TYR A 40 -26.58 -32.20 -12.02
CA TYR A 40 -26.97 -31.20 -13.02
C TYR A 40 -26.54 -31.58 -14.44
N ARG A 41 -25.34 -32.17 -14.60
CA ARG A 41 -24.86 -32.64 -15.91
C ARG A 41 -25.73 -33.74 -16.50
N GLU A 42 -26.33 -34.59 -15.66
CA GLU A 42 -27.16 -35.72 -16.08
C GLU A 42 -28.63 -35.35 -16.27
N THR A 43 -29.21 -34.56 -15.36
CA THR A 43 -30.64 -34.21 -15.37
C THR A 43 -30.94 -32.89 -16.07
N GLY A 44 -29.96 -31.97 -16.13
CA GLY A 44 -30.15 -30.59 -16.57
C GLY A 44 -30.92 -29.72 -15.56
N GLU A 45 -31.29 -30.26 -14.40
CA GLU A 45 -32.04 -29.53 -13.37
C GLU A 45 -31.09 -28.85 -12.39
N ILE A 46 -31.33 -27.56 -12.14
CA ILE A 46 -30.56 -26.77 -11.17
C ILE A 46 -31.15 -27.05 -9.80
N SER A 47 -30.37 -27.70 -8.93
CA SER A 47 -30.75 -27.88 -7.53
C SER A 47 -30.47 -26.61 -6.72
N PRO A 48 -31.19 -26.38 -5.61
CA PRO A 48 -30.92 -25.25 -4.71
C PRO A 48 -29.46 -25.20 -4.24
N GLU A 49 -28.84 -26.35 -3.99
CA GLU A 49 -27.44 -26.46 -3.56
C GLU A 49 -26.47 -25.98 -4.66
N LEU A 50 -26.80 -26.24 -5.93
CA LEU A 50 -26.02 -25.72 -7.06
C LEU A 50 -26.14 -24.20 -7.17
N GLU A 51 -27.31 -23.62 -6.92
CA GLU A 51 -27.48 -22.17 -6.88
C GLU A 51 -26.66 -21.53 -5.77
N GLU A 52 -26.67 -22.11 -4.57
CA GLU A 52 -25.85 -21.66 -3.43
C GLU A 52 -24.36 -21.72 -3.74
N MET A 53 -23.90 -22.79 -4.41
CA MET A 53 -22.52 -22.93 -4.86
C MET A 53 -22.11 -21.81 -5.82
N LEU A 54 -22.96 -21.52 -6.82
CA LEU A 54 -22.73 -20.46 -7.79
C LEU A 54 -22.72 -19.07 -7.13
N GLN A 55 -23.66 -18.82 -6.20
CA GLN A 55 -23.69 -17.58 -5.42
C GLN A 55 -22.42 -17.41 -4.58
N ALA A 56 -21.96 -18.46 -3.90
CA ALA A 56 -20.74 -18.44 -3.11
C ALA A 56 -19.51 -18.11 -3.97
N LEU A 57 -19.40 -18.70 -5.18
CA LEU A 57 -18.33 -18.39 -6.13
C LEU A 57 -18.33 -16.91 -6.54
N VAL A 58 -19.51 -16.36 -6.84
CA VAL A 58 -19.65 -14.94 -7.22
C VAL A 58 -19.25 -14.03 -6.05
N ILE A 59 -19.70 -14.31 -4.83
CA ILE A 59 -19.36 -13.54 -3.63
C ILE A 59 -17.85 -13.56 -3.37
N ILE A 60 -17.23 -14.74 -3.48
CA ILE A 60 -15.77 -14.89 -3.33
C ILE A 60 -15.03 -14.10 -4.40
N LEU A 61 -15.46 -14.20 -5.66
CA LEU A 61 -14.85 -13.47 -6.77
C LEU A 61 -14.91 -11.95 -6.52
N ILE A 62 -16.09 -11.43 -6.17
CA ILE A 62 -16.29 -10.00 -5.84
C ILE A 62 -15.39 -9.59 -4.65
N THR A 63 -15.29 -10.45 -3.63
CA THR A 63 -14.45 -10.19 -2.45
C THR A 63 -12.97 -10.07 -2.83
N TYR A 64 -12.43 -11.02 -3.59
CA TYR A 64 -11.03 -10.98 -4.03
C TYR A 64 -10.75 -9.81 -4.98
N ILE A 65 -11.67 -9.50 -5.90
CA ILE A 65 -11.59 -8.32 -6.77
C ILE A 65 -11.56 -7.04 -5.92
N SER A 66 -12.41 -6.94 -4.90
CA SER A 66 -12.45 -5.79 -3.99
C SER A 66 -11.13 -5.64 -3.22
N ILE A 67 -10.59 -6.74 -2.68
CA ILE A 67 -9.30 -6.76 -1.99
C ILE A 67 -8.18 -6.31 -2.93
N TYR A 68 -8.16 -6.82 -4.17
CA TYR A 68 -7.19 -6.40 -5.18
C TYR A 68 -7.23 -4.88 -5.41
N PHE A 69 -8.43 -4.33 -5.61
CA PHE A 69 -8.59 -2.91 -5.85
C PHE A 69 -8.16 -2.04 -4.67
N VAL A 70 -8.49 -2.46 -3.44
CA VAL A 70 -8.11 -1.74 -2.22
C VAL A 70 -6.60 -1.79 -1.97
N LEU A 71 -5.94 -2.92 -2.21
CA LEU A 71 -4.52 -3.09 -1.89
C LEU A 71 -3.57 -2.64 -3.00
N PHE A 72 -3.88 -2.91 -4.28
CA PHE A 72 -2.91 -2.82 -5.38
C PHE A 72 -3.09 -1.64 -6.32
N LEU A 73 -4.29 -1.05 -6.44
CA LEU A 73 -4.45 0.19 -7.19
C LEU A 73 -3.69 1.38 -6.59
N PRO A 74 -3.67 1.59 -5.26
CA PRO A 74 -3.19 2.83 -4.66
C PRO A 74 -1.72 3.12 -4.94
N PRO A 75 -1.40 4.18 -5.72
CA PRO A 75 -0.02 4.62 -5.81
C PRO A 75 0.30 5.51 -4.61
N LEU A 76 1.43 5.26 -3.94
CA LEU A 76 2.05 6.25 -3.07
C LEU A 76 2.80 7.24 -3.97
N LYS A 77 2.30 8.46 -4.04
CA LYS A 77 2.97 9.59 -4.69
C LYS A 77 3.63 10.44 -3.61
N VAL A 78 4.93 10.70 -3.75
CA VAL A 78 5.68 11.61 -2.88
C VAL A 78 6.28 12.70 -3.76
N ARG A 79 6.08 13.96 -3.38
CA ARG A 79 6.60 15.13 -4.09
C ARG A 79 7.32 16.05 -3.12
N ILE A 80 8.53 16.48 -3.48
CA ILE A 80 9.30 17.46 -2.71
C ILE A 80 9.43 18.73 -3.58
N ASN A 81 9.03 19.86 -3.03
CA ASN A 81 9.07 21.16 -3.69
C ASN A 81 9.51 22.27 -2.70
N HIS A 82 9.32 23.53 -3.09
CA HIS A 82 9.70 24.68 -2.27
C HIS A 82 8.76 24.95 -1.07
N GLU A 83 7.55 24.39 -1.07
CA GLU A 83 6.60 24.52 0.05
C GLU A 83 6.88 23.48 1.13
N GLY A 84 7.25 22.25 0.72
CA GLY A 84 7.56 21.16 1.64
C GLY A 84 7.53 19.78 0.97
N ILE A 85 7.14 18.79 1.78
CA ILE A 85 6.97 17.40 1.35
C ILE A 85 5.48 17.08 1.28
N HIS A 86 5.03 16.72 0.08
CA HIS A 86 3.64 16.38 -0.22
C HIS A 86 3.55 14.89 -0.51
N TYR A 87 2.55 14.22 0.05
CA TYR A 87 2.30 12.81 -0.22
C TYR A 87 0.83 12.50 -0.37
N PHE A 88 0.55 11.54 -1.23
CA PHE A 88 -0.80 11.13 -1.60
C PHE A 88 -0.85 9.62 -1.82
N CYS A 89 -1.87 8.97 -1.27
CA CYS A 89 -2.10 7.54 -1.41
C CYS A 89 -3.61 7.27 -1.41
N PHE A 90 -4.22 7.19 -2.59
CA PHE A 90 -5.66 6.95 -2.76
C PHE A 90 -5.98 5.46 -2.77
N PRO A 91 -6.97 4.92 -2.02
CA PRO A 91 -8.06 5.63 -1.35
C PRO A 91 -7.82 5.95 0.13
N TYR A 92 -6.71 5.50 0.71
CA TYR A 92 -6.41 5.67 2.14
C TYR A 92 -6.28 7.13 2.59
N LEU A 93 -5.93 8.02 1.67
CA LEU A 93 -5.90 9.47 1.82
C LEU A 93 -6.86 10.10 0.82
N ARG A 94 -8.06 10.49 1.26
CA ARG A 94 -9.04 11.22 0.42
C ARG A 94 -8.47 12.54 -0.13
N LYS A 95 -7.63 13.22 0.65
CA LYS A 95 -6.91 14.44 0.27
C LYS A 95 -5.42 14.21 0.50
N GLY A 96 -4.59 14.68 -0.44
CA GLY A 96 -3.14 14.70 -0.26
C GLY A 96 -2.76 15.46 1.01
N LYS A 97 -1.71 15.01 1.68
CA LYS A 97 -1.18 15.69 2.86
C LYS A 97 0.13 16.38 2.49
N SER A 98 0.37 17.52 3.12
CA SER A 98 1.59 18.30 2.98
C SER A 98 2.18 18.54 4.36
N ILE A 99 3.51 18.50 4.44
CA ILE A 99 4.28 18.91 5.60
C ILE A 99 5.17 20.04 5.13
N SER A 100 4.92 21.25 5.60
CA SER A 100 5.72 22.43 5.22
C SER A 100 7.14 22.33 5.79
N TRP A 101 8.11 22.96 5.15
CA TRP A 101 9.49 22.99 5.66
C TRP A 101 9.58 23.55 7.09
N GLN A 102 8.73 24.53 7.44
CA GLN A 102 8.69 25.14 8.77
C GLN A 102 8.28 24.15 9.88
N GLU A 103 7.49 23.13 9.56
CA GLU A 103 7.06 22.08 10.49
C GLU A 103 8.08 20.96 10.68
N ILE A 104 9.07 20.86 9.79
CA ILE A 104 10.07 19.79 9.80
C ILE A 104 11.17 20.14 10.79
N LYS A 105 11.40 19.24 11.75
CA LYS A 105 12.53 19.31 12.69
C LYS A 105 13.77 18.69 12.06
N ASN A 106 13.61 17.53 11.45
CA ASN A 106 14.68 16.81 10.76
C ASN A 106 14.07 15.97 9.62
N VAL A 107 14.84 15.81 8.54
CA VAL A 107 14.47 14.94 7.43
C VAL A 107 15.71 14.24 6.87
N GLU A 108 15.62 12.93 6.73
CA GLU A 108 16.74 12.09 6.31
C GLU A 108 16.27 10.98 5.36
N ILE A 109 17.18 10.53 4.49
CA ILE A 109 16.98 9.32 3.70
C ILE A 109 17.44 8.12 4.53
N VAL A 110 16.53 7.19 4.76
CA VAL A 110 16.79 5.95 5.49
C VAL A 110 16.51 4.76 4.60
N HIS A 111 17.00 3.58 5.00
CA HIS A 111 16.59 2.31 4.42
C HIS A 111 15.56 1.65 5.33
N VAL A 112 14.48 1.11 4.75
CA VAL A 112 13.40 0.46 5.49
C VAL A 112 13.24 -0.97 5.02
N ASN A 113 13.20 -1.89 5.99
CA ASN A 113 12.68 -3.23 5.83
C ASN A 113 11.21 -3.29 6.31
N PRO A 114 10.23 -3.52 5.42
CA PRO A 114 8.80 -3.49 5.78
C PRO A 114 8.43 -4.47 6.88
N LEU A 115 8.96 -5.70 6.83
CA LEU A 115 8.64 -6.74 7.82
C LEU A 115 9.33 -6.47 9.16
N GLY A 116 10.61 -6.13 9.14
CA GLY A 116 11.40 -5.92 10.36
C GLY A 116 11.03 -4.63 11.11
N ASP A 117 10.82 -3.53 10.38
CA ASP A 117 10.70 -2.20 11.00
C ASP A 117 9.24 -1.81 11.26
N PHE A 118 8.31 -2.30 10.43
CA PHE A 118 6.91 -1.87 10.44
C PHE A 118 5.88 -3.02 10.50
N GLY A 119 6.31 -4.28 10.45
CA GLY A 119 5.42 -5.45 10.48
C GLY A 119 4.59 -5.64 9.21
N GLY A 120 5.05 -5.13 8.06
CA GLY A 120 4.44 -5.34 6.75
C GLY A 120 4.33 -4.08 5.88
N TRP A 121 3.58 -4.20 4.79
CA TRP A 121 3.39 -3.15 3.78
C TRP A 121 2.09 -2.35 3.98
N GLY A 122 1.99 -1.19 3.36
CA GLY A 122 0.84 -0.29 3.43
C GLY A 122 1.02 0.84 4.44
N TYR A 123 -0.10 1.37 4.95
CA TYR A 123 -0.08 2.33 6.06
C TYR A 123 0.21 1.59 7.37
N ARG A 124 1.27 2.00 8.07
CA ARG A 124 1.72 1.37 9.31
C ARG A 124 1.91 2.42 10.39
N ALA A 125 1.56 2.05 11.61
CA ALA A 125 1.80 2.84 12.82
C ALA A 125 2.30 1.88 13.90
N THR A 126 3.47 2.17 14.46
CA THR A 126 4.07 1.37 15.52
C THR A 126 3.79 2.03 16.87
N TRP A 127 3.76 1.21 17.92
CA TRP A 127 3.64 1.64 19.32
C TRP A 127 4.74 2.63 19.74
N LYS A 128 5.92 2.56 19.12
CA LYS A 128 7.05 3.48 19.33
C LYS A 128 6.85 4.86 18.67
N GLY A 129 5.68 5.13 18.09
CA GLY A 129 5.35 6.44 17.51
C GLY A 129 5.80 6.63 16.06
N ASN A 130 6.39 5.63 15.42
CA ASN A 130 6.72 5.70 14.00
C ASN A 130 5.49 5.36 13.18
N LYS A 131 5.12 6.21 12.24
CA LYS A 131 4.07 5.91 11.25
C LYS A 131 4.59 6.13 9.85
N GLY A 132 4.00 5.48 8.87
CA GLY A 132 4.49 5.59 7.51
C GLY A 132 3.65 4.89 6.46
N TYR A 133 3.92 5.25 5.22
CA TYR A 133 3.44 4.55 4.04
C TYR A 133 4.60 3.74 3.48
N ILE A 134 4.55 2.43 3.71
CA ILE A 134 5.64 1.51 3.42
C ILE A 134 5.19 0.57 2.29
N LEU A 135 5.47 0.94 1.04
CA LEU A 135 5.04 0.15 -0.12
C LEU A 135 6.11 -0.80 -0.64
N LYS A 136 7.39 -0.55 -0.38
CA LYS A 136 8.49 -1.42 -0.80
C LYS A 136 9.59 -1.44 0.25
N SER A 137 10.39 -2.51 0.24
CA SER A 137 11.69 -2.49 0.91
C SER A 137 12.64 -1.58 0.14
N GLY A 138 13.47 -0.84 0.85
CA GLY A 138 14.43 0.07 0.22
C GLY A 138 14.44 1.48 0.82
N PRO A 139 14.84 2.48 0.01
CA PRO A 139 14.99 3.84 0.48
C PRO A 139 13.63 4.48 0.84
N ALA A 140 13.65 5.29 1.88
CA ALA A 140 12.51 6.03 2.38
C ALA A 140 12.95 7.39 2.93
N ILE A 141 12.02 8.34 2.96
CA ILE A 141 12.19 9.62 3.64
C ILE A 141 11.61 9.47 5.03
N LYS A 142 12.43 9.67 6.07
CA LYS A 142 11.97 9.77 7.46
C LYS A 142 11.89 11.25 7.83
N ILE A 143 10.74 11.66 8.34
CA ILE A 143 10.41 13.04 8.67
C ILE A 143 10.09 13.12 10.16
N GLU A 144 10.80 13.98 10.87
CA GLU A 144 10.53 14.33 12.26
C GLU A 144 9.89 15.71 12.29
N ARG A 145 8.76 15.86 12.99
CA ARG A 145 8.01 17.13 13.04
C ARG A 145 8.33 17.88 14.33
N LYS A 146 8.39 19.20 14.29
CA LYS A 146 8.66 20.03 15.48
C LYS A 146 7.59 19.86 16.58
N ALA A 147 6.34 19.67 16.18
CA ALA A 147 5.20 19.60 17.09
C ALA A 147 4.94 18.20 17.70
N SER A 148 5.74 17.18 17.37
CA SER A 148 5.53 15.82 17.87
C SER A 148 6.77 14.95 17.76
N ASP A 149 7.02 14.12 18.78
CA ASP A 149 8.08 13.10 18.75
C ASP A 149 7.78 11.93 17.80
N LYS A 150 6.60 11.93 17.16
CA LYS A 150 6.21 10.91 16.18
C LYS A 150 6.90 11.17 14.84
N THR A 151 7.42 10.11 14.24
CA THR A 151 8.06 10.17 12.92
C THR A 151 7.10 9.77 11.80
N MET A 152 7.31 10.30 10.60
CA MET A 152 6.61 9.91 9.39
C MET A 152 7.61 9.35 8.37
N THR A 153 7.43 8.10 7.96
CA THR A 153 8.30 7.44 6.98
C THR A 153 7.55 7.19 5.67
N LEU A 154 8.13 7.60 4.55
CA LEU A 154 7.54 7.46 3.22
C LEU A 154 8.53 6.73 2.31
N THR A 155 8.18 5.54 1.82
CA THR A 155 9.05 4.83 0.87
C THR A 155 9.11 5.57 -0.46
N ILE A 156 10.31 5.67 -1.02
CA ILE A 156 10.58 6.39 -2.28
C ILE A 156 11.45 5.56 -3.22
N ASN A 157 11.45 5.91 -4.50
CA ASN A 157 12.45 5.44 -5.46
C ASN A 157 13.55 6.52 -5.61
N GLN A 158 14.66 6.17 -6.28
CA GLN A 158 15.70 7.15 -6.66
C GLN A 158 16.25 7.98 -5.48
N ALA A 159 16.76 7.30 -4.45
CA ALA A 159 17.28 7.89 -3.21
C ALA A 159 18.24 9.07 -3.45
N GLU A 160 19.17 8.94 -4.39
CA GLU A 160 20.15 9.97 -4.70
C GLU A 160 19.53 11.27 -5.23
N GLN A 161 18.46 11.16 -6.02
CA GLN A 161 17.76 12.33 -6.54
C GLN A 161 16.99 13.02 -5.41
N ALA A 162 16.31 12.24 -4.56
CA ALA A 162 15.63 12.76 -3.39
C ALA A 162 16.61 13.48 -2.44
N GLN A 163 17.76 12.86 -2.14
CA GLN A 163 18.79 13.45 -1.28
C GLN A 163 19.30 14.79 -1.84
N ARG A 164 19.58 14.87 -3.15
CA ARG A 164 20.03 16.12 -3.80
C ARG A 164 19.00 17.24 -3.67
N VAL A 165 17.71 16.92 -3.78
CA VAL A 165 16.62 17.91 -3.65
C VAL A 165 16.42 18.30 -2.18
N LEU A 166 16.48 17.35 -1.24
CA LEU A 166 16.42 17.62 0.20
C LEU A 166 17.55 18.57 0.63
N ASN A 167 18.81 18.26 0.29
CA ASN A 167 19.96 19.08 0.65
C ASN A 167 19.83 20.51 0.13
N HIS A 168 19.33 20.69 -1.09
CA HIS A 168 19.11 22.02 -1.67
C HIS A 168 18.13 22.87 -0.85
N TYR A 169 17.04 22.26 -0.37
CA TYR A 169 16.04 22.99 0.41
C TYR A 169 16.45 23.19 1.88
N LEU A 170 17.16 22.23 2.46
CA LEU A 170 17.70 22.35 3.82
C LEU A 170 18.75 23.47 3.92
N GLN A 171 19.72 23.50 3.00
CA GLN A 171 20.73 24.58 2.96
C GLN A 171 20.09 25.97 2.79
N LYS A 172 19.01 26.05 2.01
CA LYS A 172 18.28 27.31 1.83
C LYS A 172 17.58 27.77 3.11
N GLN A 173 17.17 26.84 3.98
CA GLN A 173 16.57 27.18 5.28
C GLN A 173 17.60 27.66 6.30
N GLU A 174 18.82 27.10 6.27
CA GLU A 174 19.91 27.51 7.17
C GLU A 174 20.48 28.89 6.80
N ALA A 175 20.37 29.29 5.54
CA ALA A 175 20.81 30.58 5.04
C ALA A 175 19.81 31.73 5.25
N GLN A 176 18.64 31.46 5.84
CA GLN A 176 17.57 32.43 6.12
C GLN A 176 17.41 32.63 7.63
#